data_AF-A0A1H1G5J2-F1
#
_entry.id   AF-A0A1H1G5J2-F1
#
_cell.length_a   1.000
_cell.length_b   1.000
_cell.length_c   1.000
_cell.angle_alpha   90.00
_cell.angle_beta   90.00
_cell.angle_gamma   90.00
#
_symmetry.space_group_name_H-M   'P 1'
#
loop_
_entity.id
_entity.type
_entity.pdbx_description
1 polymer ?
#
loop_
_entity_poly.entity_id
_entity_poly.type
_entity_poly.pdbx_seq_one_letter_code
_entity_poly.pdbx_strand_id
1 'polypeptide(L)'
;MSGITEVFVATHDAAVQRAAALDKALEAIGEGGTQVEIPDAPHTRINGITDWEIERLGQLAGQAVHSVGEDELAIADVASETLYVAPESMVRALADLLAETSDDGAPVLPDVAAAWASEEDMPLSGDAAVESVKRIGELAADAAEDGRQQLYVWSGTESV
;
A
#
# COMPACT_ATOMS: atom_id res chain seq x y z
N MET A 1 3.25 -15.60 5.37
CA MET A 1 4.13 -15.79 4.18
C MET A 1 4.92 -14.50 4.02
N SER A 2 6.24 -14.55 3.82
CA SER A 2 7.04 -13.32 3.65
C SER A 2 7.03 -12.90 2.18
N GLY A 3 6.73 -11.64 1.92
CA GLY A 3 6.75 -11.04 0.58
C GLY A 3 7.40 -9.67 0.58
N ILE A 4 7.55 -9.07 -0.59
CA ILE A 4 7.93 -7.67 -0.74
C ILE A 4 6.75 -6.96 -1.37
N THR A 5 6.23 -5.95 -0.69
CA THR A 5 5.13 -5.14 -1.20
C THR A 5 5.60 -3.72 -1.50
N GLU A 6 5.22 -3.20 -2.65
CA GLU A 6 5.42 -1.80 -3.01
C GLU A 6 4.10 -1.13 -3.33
N VAL A 7 3.84 -0.01 -2.65
CA VAL A 7 2.67 0.85 -2.89
C VAL A 7 3.14 2.09 -3.62
N PHE A 8 2.48 2.46 -4.71
CA PHE A 8 2.92 3.58 -5.55
C PHE A 8 1.77 4.24 -6.32
N VAL A 9 2.02 5.46 -6.79
CA VAL A 9 1.06 6.23 -7.60
C VAL A 9 1.55 6.32 -9.03
N ALA A 10 0.71 5.95 -9.99
CA ALA A 10 1.07 5.97 -11.39
C ALA A 10 -0.17 6.10 -12.29
N THR A 11 0.06 6.34 -13.58
CA THR A 11 -0.93 5.99 -14.62
C THR A 11 -0.87 4.48 -14.88
N HIS A 12 -1.95 3.90 -15.40
CA HIS A 12 -2.03 2.45 -15.65
C HIS A 12 -0.87 1.90 -16.49
N ASP A 13 -0.54 2.50 -17.63
CA ASP A 13 0.57 2.06 -18.49
C ASP A 13 1.92 2.08 -17.75
N ALA A 14 2.14 3.10 -16.91
CA ALA A 14 3.35 3.19 -16.10
C ALA A 14 3.36 2.16 -14.97
N ALA A 15 2.21 1.85 -14.38
CA ALA A 15 2.09 0.82 -13.34
C ALA A 15 2.41 -0.57 -13.88
N VAL A 16 1.90 -0.91 -15.07
CA VAL A 16 2.22 -2.20 -15.74
C VAL A 16 3.71 -2.31 -16.06
N GLN A 17 4.32 -1.24 -16.57
CA GLN A 17 5.77 -1.20 -16.83
C GLN A 17 6.59 -1.35 -15.54
N ARG A 18 6.15 -0.70 -14.46
CA ARG A 18 6.80 -0.78 -13.15
C ARG A 18 6.70 -2.18 -12.57
N ALA A 19 5.52 -2.78 -12.56
CA ALA A 19 5.30 -4.16 -12.10
C ALA A 19 6.22 -5.14 -12.85
N ALA A 20 6.25 -5.09 -14.18
CA ALA A 20 7.13 -5.95 -14.97
C ALA A 20 8.62 -5.75 -14.68
N ALA A 21 9.03 -4.54 -14.28
CA ALA A 21 10.39 -4.27 -13.84
C ALA A 21 10.65 -4.75 -12.40
N LEU A 22 9.66 -4.71 -11.51
CA LEU A 22 9.73 -5.29 -10.16
C LEU A 22 9.77 -6.82 -10.21
N ASP A 23 9.01 -7.45 -11.08
CA ASP A 23 9.03 -8.91 -11.27
C ASP A 23 10.42 -9.36 -11.75
N LYS A 24 10.95 -8.72 -12.81
CA LYS A 24 12.31 -8.98 -13.31
C LYS A 24 13.38 -8.69 -12.28
N ALA A 25 13.18 -7.65 -11.47
CA ALA A 25 14.06 -7.33 -10.37
C ALA A 25 14.08 -8.50 -9.40
N LEU A 26 12.93 -8.89 -8.85
CA LEU A 26 12.78 -9.98 -7.90
C LEU A 26 13.44 -11.27 -8.40
N GLU A 27 13.23 -11.64 -9.66
CA GLU A 27 13.88 -12.79 -10.30
C GLU A 27 15.42 -12.69 -10.31
N ALA A 28 15.97 -11.49 -10.53
CA ALA A 28 17.40 -11.27 -10.67
C ALA A 28 18.16 -11.22 -9.34
N ILE A 29 17.51 -10.79 -8.25
CA ILE A 29 18.14 -10.64 -6.94
C ILE A 29 18.21 -11.96 -6.15
N GLY A 30 17.35 -12.95 -6.45
CA GLY A 30 17.22 -14.18 -5.68
C GLY A 30 16.70 -13.93 -4.25
N GLU A 31 16.68 -14.98 -3.40
CA GLU A 31 16.28 -14.85 -1.99
C GLU A 31 17.12 -13.80 -1.26
N GLY A 32 16.46 -12.78 -0.67
CA GLY A 32 17.10 -11.77 0.16
C GLY A 32 17.79 -10.60 -0.55
N GLY A 33 17.58 -10.43 -1.85
CA GLY A 33 18.21 -9.33 -2.57
C GLY A 33 17.51 -7.97 -2.39
N THR A 34 18.31 -6.90 -2.45
CA THR A 34 17.91 -5.55 -2.05
C THR A 34 17.51 -4.68 -3.25
N GLN A 35 16.35 -4.04 -3.09
CA GLN A 35 15.93 -2.76 -3.69
C GLN A 35 16.38 -2.48 -5.14
N VAL A 36 15.53 -2.83 -6.10
CA VAL A 36 15.58 -2.20 -7.43
C VAL A 36 14.86 -0.86 -7.37
N GLU A 37 15.64 0.22 -7.49
CA GLU A 37 15.11 1.56 -7.73
C GLU A 37 14.62 1.62 -9.17
N ILE A 38 13.30 1.58 -9.34
CA ILE A 38 12.67 1.90 -10.62
C ILE A 38 12.41 3.40 -10.60
N PRO A 39 13.04 4.17 -11.50
CA PRO A 39 12.81 5.61 -11.60
C PRO A 39 11.33 5.92 -11.85
N ASP A 40 10.90 7.11 -11.44
CA ASP A 40 9.61 7.74 -11.79
C ASP A 40 8.31 7.19 -11.16
N ALA A 41 8.20 7.25 -9.82
CA ALA A 41 6.93 7.51 -9.13
C ALA A 41 7.18 7.69 -7.61
N PRO A 42 6.38 8.53 -6.92
CA PRO A 42 6.21 8.41 -5.47
C PRO A 42 5.82 6.97 -5.13
N HIS A 43 6.60 6.33 -4.26
CA HIS A 43 6.35 4.97 -3.79
C HIS A 43 6.80 4.80 -2.34
N THR A 44 6.36 3.70 -1.75
CA THR A 44 6.87 3.16 -0.49
C THR A 44 6.93 1.65 -0.59
N ARG A 45 7.99 1.05 -0.04
CA ARG A 45 8.22 -0.39 -0.09
C ARG A 45 8.34 -0.94 1.32
N ILE A 46 7.69 -2.07 1.55
CA ILE A 46 7.65 -2.76 2.82
C ILE A 46 8.00 -4.22 2.58
N ASN A 47 9.06 -4.68 3.23
CA ASN A 47 9.48 -6.08 3.20
C ASN A 47 8.77 -6.86 4.30
N GLY A 48 8.44 -8.11 4.04
CA GLY A 48 7.77 -9.03 4.97
C GLY A 48 6.25 -8.91 4.98
N ILE A 49 5.63 -8.21 4.01
CA ILE A 49 4.18 -8.14 3.86
C ILE A 49 3.75 -8.44 2.42
N THR A 50 2.47 -8.69 2.25
CA THR A 50 1.75 -8.98 1.00
C THR A 50 0.64 -7.94 0.75
N ASP A 51 -0.08 -8.12 -0.35
CA ASP A 51 -1.28 -7.38 -0.71
C ASP A 51 -2.36 -7.44 0.39
N TRP A 52 -2.50 -8.58 1.07
CA TRP A 52 -3.49 -8.76 2.14
C TRP A 52 -3.29 -7.78 3.31
N GLU A 53 -2.05 -7.55 3.73
CA GLU A 53 -1.78 -6.56 4.78
C GLU A 53 -2.19 -5.15 4.35
N ILE A 54 -2.12 -4.82 3.05
CA ILE A 54 -2.56 -3.53 2.53
C ILE A 54 -4.09 -3.43 2.48
N GLU A 55 -4.80 -4.49 2.08
CA GLU A 55 -6.27 -4.58 2.18
C GLU A 55 -6.73 -4.35 3.62
N ARG A 56 -6.04 -5.00 4.57
CA ARG A 56 -6.34 -4.85 5.99
C ARG A 56 -6.13 -3.42 6.49
N LEU A 57 -5.09 -2.73 6.01
CA LEU A 57 -4.91 -1.30 6.27
C LEU A 57 -6.06 -0.47 5.69
N GLY A 58 -6.48 -0.75 4.46
CA GLY A 58 -7.62 -0.09 3.82
C GLY A 58 -8.92 -0.23 4.63
N GLN A 59 -9.16 -1.43 5.16
CA GLN A 59 -10.29 -1.70 6.04
C GLN A 59 -10.24 -0.90 7.35
N LEU A 60 -9.08 -0.88 8.02
CA LEU A 60 -8.88 -0.14 9.26
C LEU A 60 -9.04 1.38 9.05
N ALA A 61 -8.47 1.91 7.97
CA ALA A 61 -8.65 3.30 7.59
C ALA A 61 -10.14 3.60 7.33
N GLY A 62 -10.82 2.74 6.58
CA GLY A 62 -12.24 2.89 6.28
C GLY A 62 -13.12 2.96 7.52
N GLN A 63 -12.84 2.10 8.52
CA GLN A 63 -13.51 2.12 9.83
C GLN A 63 -13.23 3.40 10.61
N ALA A 64 -11.97 3.85 10.61
CA ALA A 64 -11.52 5.04 11.33
C ALA A 64 -12.19 6.32 10.81
N VAL A 65 -12.33 6.47 9.48
CA VAL A 65 -12.95 7.66 8.87
C VAL A 65 -14.46 7.49 8.62
N HIS A 66 -15.06 6.42 9.15
CA HIS A 66 -16.48 6.08 8.98
C HIS A 66 -16.94 6.02 7.51
N SER A 67 -16.04 5.59 6.62
CA SER A 67 -16.37 5.37 5.22
C SER A 67 -16.96 3.98 4.98
N VAL A 68 -17.77 3.86 3.93
CA VAL A 68 -18.34 2.60 3.47
C VAL A 68 -17.93 2.42 2.01
N GLY A 69 -17.38 1.26 1.67
CA GLY A 69 -16.96 0.95 0.31
C GLY A 69 -16.13 -0.32 0.25
N GLU A 70 -15.63 -0.63 -0.94
CA GLU A 70 -14.73 -1.75 -1.18
C GLU A 70 -13.35 -1.44 -0.56
N ASP A 71 -12.80 -2.42 0.15
CA ASP A 71 -11.49 -2.42 0.82
C ASP A 71 -10.60 -3.58 0.31
N GLU A 72 -11.05 -4.28 -0.73
CA GLU A 72 -10.31 -5.36 -1.39
C GLU A 72 -9.59 -4.82 -2.63
N LEU A 73 -8.37 -5.27 -2.85
CA LEU A 73 -7.57 -4.88 -4.00
C LEU A 73 -8.04 -5.65 -5.24
N ALA A 74 -8.10 -4.97 -6.39
CA ALA A 74 -8.44 -5.61 -7.66
C ALA A 74 -7.19 -5.88 -8.49
N ILE A 75 -7.12 -7.02 -9.19
CA ILE A 75 -6.05 -7.26 -10.18
C ILE A 75 -6.12 -6.17 -11.23
N ALA A 76 -5.02 -5.42 -11.38
CA ALA A 76 -5.00 -4.24 -12.23
C ALA A 76 -4.88 -4.59 -13.72
N ASP A 77 -4.13 -5.65 -14.04
CA ASP A 77 -3.88 -6.09 -15.41
C ASP A 77 -3.89 -7.62 -15.47
N VAL A 78 -4.61 -8.19 -16.45
CA VAL A 78 -4.75 -9.65 -16.61
C VAL A 78 -3.44 -10.37 -16.94
N ALA A 79 -2.41 -9.64 -17.38
CA ALA A 79 -1.08 -10.16 -17.66
C ALA A 79 -0.14 -10.08 -16.45
N SER A 80 -0.56 -9.49 -15.33
CA SER A 80 0.22 -9.40 -14.09
C SER A 80 -0.56 -9.96 -12.91
N GLU A 81 -0.05 -11.04 -12.31
CA GLU A 81 -0.63 -11.64 -11.10
C GLU A 81 -0.17 -10.94 -9.82
N THR A 82 0.80 -10.03 -9.93
CA THR A 82 1.45 -9.34 -8.81
C THR A 82 1.02 -7.88 -8.69
N LEU A 83 0.30 -7.33 -9.67
CA LEU A 83 -0.12 -5.93 -9.70
C LEU A 83 -1.61 -5.76 -9.43
N TYR A 84 -1.89 -4.94 -8.43
CA TYR A 84 -3.22 -4.64 -7.96
C TYR A 84 -3.48 -3.14 -7.95
N VAL A 85 -4.75 -2.76 -8.03
CA VAL A 85 -5.23 -1.38 -7.94
C VAL A 85 -6.16 -1.25 -6.74
N ALA A 86 -5.97 -0.18 -5.96
CA ALA A 86 -6.85 0.13 -4.84
C ALA A 86 -8.17 0.74 -5.32
N PRO A 87 -9.32 0.31 -4.78
CA PRO A 87 -10.61 0.90 -5.09
C PRO A 87 -10.68 2.35 -4.59
N GLU A 88 -11.49 3.18 -5.25
CA GLU A 88 -11.60 4.62 -4.93
C GLU A 88 -12.00 4.87 -3.46
N SER A 89 -12.83 3.99 -2.88
CA SER A 89 -13.20 4.06 -1.46
C SER A 89 -12.01 3.89 -0.52
N MET A 90 -11.13 2.94 -0.82
CA MET A 90 -9.90 2.74 -0.05
C MET A 90 -8.95 3.93 -0.19
N VAL A 91 -8.73 4.42 -1.43
CA VAL A 91 -7.87 5.57 -1.68
C VAL A 91 -8.34 6.79 -0.89
N ARG A 92 -9.65 7.07 -0.92
CA ARG A 92 -10.23 8.16 -0.16
C ARG A 92 -10.07 7.96 1.35
N ALA A 93 -10.33 6.77 1.87
CA ALA A 93 -10.22 6.49 3.30
C ALA A 93 -8.79 6.68 3.82
N LEU A 94 -7.80 6.21 3.06
CA LEU A 94 -6.37 6.37 3.37
C LEU A 94 -5.94 7.84 3.34
N ALA A 95 -6.45 8.63 2.38
CA ALA A 95 -6.17 10.06 2.30
C ALA A 95 -6.82 10.84 3.46
N ASP A 96 -8.10 10.56 3.75
CA ASP A 96 -8.86 11.22 4.81
C ASP A 96 -8.26 10.92 6.20
N LEU A 97 -7.69 9.72 6.40
CA LEU A 97 -7.01 9.31 7.64
C LEU A 97 -5.89 10.28 8.08
N LEU A 98 -5.23 10.96 7.13
CA LEU A 98 -4.17 11.93 7.44
C LEU A 98 -4.65 13.11 8.29
N ALA A 99 -5.93 13.45 8.18
CA ALA A 99 -6.55 14.59 8.86
C ALA A 99 -7.56 14.17 9.95
N GLU A 100 -7.87 12.87 10.06
CA GLU A 100 -8.89 12.35 10.97
C GLU A 100 -8.46 12.47 12.44
N THR A 101 -9.39 12.93 13.28
CA THR A 101 -9.19 13.11 14.72
C THR A 101 -10.33 12.51 15.52
N SER A 102 -10.03 11.91 16.67
CA SER A 102 -11.03 11.43 17.63
C SER A 102 -11.81 12.57 18.28
N ASP A 103 -12.86 12.23 19.03
CA ASP A 103 -13.72 13.18 19.74
C ASP A 103 -12.97 14.10 20.73
N ASP A 104 -11.83 13.66 21.25
CA ASP A 104 -10.95 14.44 22.13
C ASP A 104 -9.90 15.28 21.38
N GLY A 105 -9.90 15.23 20.04
CA GLY A 105 -9.02 16.00 19.15
C GLY A 105 -7.63 15.38 18.93
N ALA A 106 -7.40 14.14 19.39
CA ALA A 106 -6.17 13.42 19.08
C ALA A 106 -6.20 12.86 17.64
N PRO A 107 -5.06 12.81 16.92
CA PRO A 107 -5.00 12.17 15.61
C PRO A 107 -5.30 10.67 15.71
N VAL A 108 -6.11 10.14 14.79
CA VAL A 108 -6.50 8.71 14.78
C VAL A 108 -5.45 7.81 14.11
N LEU A 109 -4.60 8.37 13.25
CA LEU A 109 -3.59 7.64 12.49
C LEU A 109 -2.68 6.73 13.35
N PRO A 110 -2.15 7.17 14.52
CA PRO A 110 -1.33 6.29 15.37
C PRO A 110 -2.08 5.05 15.86
N ASP A 111 -3.38 5.15 16.15
CA ASP A 111 -4.18 4.02 16.60
C ASP A 111 -4.43 3.03 15.46
N VAL A 112 -4.70 3.54 14.25
CA VAL A 112 -4.80 2.70 13.04
C VAL A 112 -3.48 1.99 12.75
N ALA A 113 -2.36 2.69 12.85
CA ALA A 113 -1.04 2.10 12.66
C ALA A 113 -0.72 1.04 13.71
N ALA A 114 -1.12 1.24 14.98
CA ALA A 114 -0.97 0.25 16.03
C ALA A 114 -1.84 -0.99 15.81
N ALA A 115 -3.08 -0.81 15.35
CA ALA A 115 -3.97 -1.91 14.98
C ALA A 115 -3.40 -2.71 13.81
N TRP A 116 -2.94 -2.02 12.76
CA TRP A 116 -2.30 -2.66 11.61
C TRP A 116 -1.01 -3.40 11.99
N ALA A 117 -0.17 -2.80 12.84
CA ALA A 117 1.04 -3.43 13.38
C ALA A 117 0.76 -4.69 14.23
N SER A 118 -0.48 -4.88 14.66
CA SER A 118 -0.91 -6.04 15.47
C SER A 118 -1.41 -7.21 14.63
N GLU A 119 -1.45 -7.08 13.31
CA GLU A 119 -1.78 -8.19 12.41
C GLU A 119 -0.71 -9.29 12.46
N GLU A 120 -1.12 -10.52 12.14
CA GLU A 120 -0.23 -11.68 12.17
C GLU A 120 0.93 -11.51 11.18
N ASP A 121 2.13 -11.96 11.57
CA ASP A 121 3.36 -11.88 10.77
C ASP A 121 3.83 -10.46 10.36
N MET A 122 3.23 -9.40 10.92
CA MET A 122 3.60 -8.02 10.61
C MET A 122 5.03 -7.67 11.07
N PRO A 123 5.92 -7.22 10.16
CA PRO A 123 7.31 -6.90 10.50
C PRO A 123 7.49 -5.47 11.04
N LEU A 124 6.45 -4.64 10.97
CA LEU A 124 6.44 -3.25 11.41
C LEU A 124 5.84 -3.10 12.80
N SER A 125 6.35 -2.15 13.59
CA SER A 125 5.78 -1.80 14.89
C SER A 125 6.15 -0.37 15.29
N GLY A 126 5.41 0.19 16.26
CA GLY A 126 5.68 1.51 16.83
C GLY A 126 5.78 2.60 15.77
N ASP A 127 6.80 3.46 15.88
CA ASP A 127 6.99 4.61 14.98
C ASP A 127 7.14 4.20 13.51
N ALA A 128 7.74 3.04 13.22
CA ALA A 128 7.91 2.56 11.84
C ALA A 128 6.57 2.22 11.17
N ALA A 129 5.61 1.68 11.95
CA ALA A 129 4.26 1.45 11.45
C ALA A 129 3.54 2.77 11.19
N VAL A 130 3.65 3.74 12.10
CA VAL A 130 3.06 5.08 11.96
C VAL A 130 3.59 5.79 10.71
N GLU A 131 4.90 5.79 10.51
CA GLU A 131 5.54 6.39 9.32
C GLU A 131 5.08 5.70 8.03
N SER A 132 4.96 4.37 8.04
CA SER A 132 4.51 3.60 6.87
C SER A 132 3.05 3.92 6.52
N VAL A 133 2.14 3.92 7.50
CA VAL A 133 0.73 4.28 7.27
C VAL A 133 0.60 5.71 6.78
N LYS A 134 1.33 6.65 7.38
CA LYS A 134 1.36 8.03 6.93
C LYS A 134 1.83 8.13 5.48
N ARG A 135 2.90 7.43 5.11
CA ARG A 135 3.44 7.46 3.76
C ARG A 135 2.45 6.90 2.74
N ILE A 136 1.73 5.83 3.08
CA ILE A 136 0.67 5.27 2.23
C ILE A 136 -0.49 6.26 2.09
N GLY A 137 -0.90 6.93 3.17
CA GLY A 137 -1.92 7.97 3.13
C GLY A 137 -1.53 9.15 2.23
N GLU A 138 -0.26 9.58 2.27
CA GLU A 138 0.26 10.63 1.38
C GLU A 138 0.17 10.22 -0.10
N LEU A 139 0.54 8.97 -0.44
CA LEU A 139 0.38 8.43 -1.79
C LEU A 139 -1.09 8.37 -2.21
N ALA A 140 -1.98 7.98 -1.31
CA ALA A 140 -3.40 7.95 -1.58
C ALA A 140 -3.97 9.36 -1.84
N ALA A 141 -3.51 10.37 -1.09
CA ALA A 141 -3.86 11.76 -1.31
C ALA A 141 -3.38 12.26 -2.68
N ASP A 142 -2.13 11.96 -3.06
CA ASP A 142 -1.59 12.31 -4.39
C ASP A 142 -2.44 11.69 -5.52
N ALA A 143 -2.83 10.43 -5.39
CA ALA A 143 -3.69 9.75 -6.37
C ALA A 143 -5.11 10.35 -6.43
N ALA A 144 -5.65 10.81 -5.30
CA ALA A 144 -6.96 11.44 -5.25
C ALA A 144 -6.98 12.85 -5.90
N GLU A 145 -5.84 13.55 -5.92
CA GLU A 145 -5.71 14.89 -6.52
C GLU A 145 -5.57 14.87 -8.06
N ASP A 146 -4.83 13.92 -8.63
CA ASP A 146 -4.72 13.73 -10.10
C ASP A 146 -5.59 12.56 -10.56
N GLY A 147 -6.80 12.83 -11.06
CA GLY A 147 -7.73 11.81 -11.55
C GLY A 147 -7.27 10.99 -12.76
N ARG A 148 -6.03 11.13 -13.23
CA ARG A 148 -5.39 10.22 -14.20
C ARG A 148 -4.47 9.20 -13.55
N GLN A 149 -4.15 9.40 -12.28
CA GLN A 149 -3.30 8.51 -11.49
C GLN A 149 -4.18 7.66 -10.56
N GLN A 150 -3.66 6.50 -10.19
CA GLN A 150 -4.30 5.60 -9.25
C GLN A 150 -3.25 5.08 -8.27
N LEU A 151 -3.72 4.61 -7.11
CA LEU A 151 -2.89 3.93 -6.13
C LEU A 151 -2.80 2.44 -6.50
N TYR A 152 -1.58 1.98 -6.75
CA TYR A 152 -1.29 0.60 -7.09
C TYR A 152 -0.51 -0.08 -5.97
N VAL A 153 -0.69 -1.39 -5.88
CA VAL A 153 0.04 -2.27 -4.97
C VAL A 153 0.67 -3.36 -5.83
N TRP A 154 1.98 -3.48 -5.76
CA TRP A 154 2.70 -4.65 -6.27
C TRP A 154 3.07 -5.55 -5.11
N SER A 155 2.73 -6.84 -5.18
CA SER A 155 2.99 -7.84 -4.15
C SER A 155 3.82 -8.98 -4.76
N GLY A 156 5.12 -8.96 -4.49
CA GLY A 156 6.04 -10.03 -4.86
C GLY A 156 6.16 -11.04 -3.74
N THR A 157 5.59 -12.22 -3.90
CA THR A 157 5.78 -13.32 -2.95
C THR A 157 7.10 -14.02 -3.22
N GLU A 158 7.94 -14.21 -2.20
CA GLU A 158 9.11 -15.08 -2.34
C GLU A 158 8.58 -16.53 -2.42
N SER A 159 8.86 -17.22 -3.53
CA SER A 159 8.59 -18.65 -3.63
C SER A 159 9.52 -19.39 -2.66
N VAL A 160 8.95 -20.09 -1.69
CA VAL A 160 9.65 -20.95 -0.71
C VAL A 160 10.31 -22.15 -1.40
#